data_AF-E6X2M3-F1
#
_entry.id   AF-E6X2M3-F1
#
_cell.length_a   1.000
_cell.length_b   1.000
_cell.length_c   1.000
_cell.angle_alpha   90.00
_cell.angle_beta   90.00
_cell.angle_gamma   90.00
#
_symmetry.space_group_name_H-M   'P 1'
#
loop_
_entity.id
_entity.type
_entity.pdbx_description
1 polymer ?
#
loop_
_entity_poly.entity_id
_entity_poly.type
_entity_poly.pdbx_seq_one_letter_code
_entity_poly.pdbx_strand_id
1 'polypeptide(L)'
;MTESLNQTEAGINKFIKALDKTEKKIAKIEEKLQSTRSELEKLETKILDLSSQMHEIERKIHEKLNKIKKTNKKLLTVETERQVEMIDRDLRRLNKEVDKLDKKYAKLKEEYDELIRREEKLLEKEMKLEEEKAKLYHERELLMKHAEQVMGRLSNKISRIRNA
;
A
#
# COMPACT_ATOMS: atom_id res chain seq x y z
N MET A 1 -6.00 -1.82 58.29
CA MET A 1 -6.74 -1.05 57.27
C MET A 1 -5.79 -0.31 56.32
N THR A 2 -4.78 0.39 56.86
CA THR A 2 -3.77 1.15 56.13
C THR A 2 -2.95 0.32 55.13
N GLU A 3 -2.51 -0.88 55.51
CA GLU A 3 -1.68 -1.74 54.64
C GLU A 3 -2.45 -2.28 53.41
N SER A 4 -3.72 -2.64 53.60
CA SER A 4 -4.60 -3.09 52.50
C SER A 4 -4.96 -1.95 51.53
N LEU A 5 -5.01 -0.71 52.01
CA LEU A 5 -5.20 0.48 51.18
C LEU A 5 -3.93 0.76 50.37
N ASN A 6 -2.76 0.73 51.00
CA ASN A 6 -1.48 0.94 50.32
C ASN A 6 -1.21 -0.12 49.23
N GLN A 7 -1.56 -1.39 49.47
CA GLN A 7 -1.46 -2.44 48.45
C GLN A 7 -2.42 -2.21 47.28
N THR A 8 -3.63 -1.72 47.56
CA THR A 8 -4.61 -1.37 46.52
C THR A 8 -4.11 -0.21 45.66
N GLU A 9 -3.60 0.84 46.29
CA GLU A 9 -3.05 2.01 45.62
C GLU A 9 -1.84 1.65 44.73
N ALA A 10 -0.93 0.80 45.23
CA ALA A 10 0.18 0.28 44.44
C ALA A 10 -0.30 -0.55 43.24
N GLY A 11 -1.37 -1.34 43.40
CA GLY A 11 -1.99 -2.11 42.31
C GLY A 11 -2.61 -1.21 41.24
N ILE A 12 -3.37 -0.19 41.65
CA ILE A 12 -3.96 0.81 40.75
C ILE A 12 -2.86 1.56 39.98
N ASN A 13 -1.81 1.99 40.66
CA ASN A 13 -0.69 2.68 40.01
C ASN A 13 0.04 1.80 38.98
N LYS A 14 0.20 0.50 39.24
CA LYS A 14 0.75 -0.44 38.26
C LYS A 14 -0.18 -0.60 37.06
N PHE A 15 -1.48 -0.70 37.28
CA PHE A 15 -2.48 -0.77 36.22
C PHE A 15 -2.47 0.47 35.32
N ILE A 16 -2.50 1.67 35.90
CA ILE A 16 -2.47 2.94 35.15
C ILE A 16 -1.23 2.99 34.25
N LYS A 17 -0.06 2.60 34.78
CA LYS A 17 1.19 2.56 33.99
C LYS A 17 1.13 1.54 32.84
N ALA A 18 0.51 0.38 33.06
CA ALA A 18 0.35 -0.63 32.02
C ALA A 18 -0.61 -0.17 30.91
N LEU A 19 -1.71 0.49 31.29
CA LEU A 19 -2.68 1.06 30.36
C LEU A 19 -2.04 2.16 29.51
N ASP A 20 -1.39 3.15 30.14
CA ASP A 20 -0.71 4.25 29.46
C ASP A 20 0.38 3.75 28.50
N LYS A 21 1.14 2.71 28.90
CA LYS A 21 2.11 2.06 28.01
C LYS A 21 1.44 1.42 26.79
N THR A 22 0.30 0.76 26.97
CA THR A 22 -0.45 0.10 25.90
C THR A 22 -1.04 1.12 24.94
N GLU A 23 -1.63 2.20 25.46
CA GLU A 23 -2.18 3.31 24.66
C GLU A 23 -1.08 4.01 23.83
N LYS A 24 0.09 4.26 24.43
CA LYS A 24 1.25 4.80 23.69
C LYS A 24 1.73 3.88 22.57
N LYS A 25 1.66 2.55 22.74
CA LYS A 25 2.01 1.61 21.67
C LYS A 25 0.96 1.63 20.56
N ILE A 26 -0.33 1.64 20.91
CA ILE A 26 -1.43 1.73 19.94
C ILE A 26 -1.28 2.98 19.09
N ALA A 27 -1.10 4.16 19.71
CA ALA A 27 -0.92 5.43 19.00
C ALA A 27 0.25 5.38 17.99
N LYS A 28 1.39 4.80 18.40
CA LYS A 28 2.56 4.64 17.49
C LYS A 28 2.27 3.70 16.32
N ILE A 29 1.46 2.66 16.51
CA ILE A 29 1.07 1.78 15.41
C ILE A 29 0.10 2.49 14.47
N GLU A 30 -0.83 3.29 15.01
CA GLU A 30 -1.75 4.10 14.21
C GLU A 30 -1.02 5.11 13.32
N GLU A 31 -0.01 5.80 13.86
CA GLU A 31 0.87 6.67 13.07
C GLU A 31 1.57 5.90 11.93
N LYS A 32 2.09 4.71 12.22
CA LYS A 32 2.74 3.86 11.21
C LYS A 32 1.74 3.36 10.15
N LEU A 33 0.52 3.00 10.54
CA LEU A 33 -0.55 2.59 9.63
C LEU A 33 -0.93 3.75 8.72
N GLN A 34 -1.15 4.94 9.27
CA GLN A 34 -1.46 6.13 8.49
C GLN A 34 -0.35 6.45 7.47
N SER A 35 0.91 6.39 7.89
CA SER A 35 2.05 6.58 6.98
C SER A 35 2.08 5.51 5.89
N THR A 36 1.82 4.25 6.23
CA THR A 36 1.85 3.13 5.27
C THR A 36 0.72 3.26 4.25
N ARG A 37 -0.50 3.61 4.68
CA ARG A 37 -1.65 3.88 3.81
C ARG A 37 -1.40 5.04 2.85
N SER A 38 -0.82 6.14 3.34
CA SER A 38 -0.46 7.27 2.48
C SER A 38 0.61 6.92 1.44
N GLU A 39 1.53 6.01 1.76
CA GLU A 39 2.46 5.48 0.76
C GLU A 39 1.78 4.59 -0.27
N LEU A 40 0.84 3.74 0.14
CA LEU A 40 0.04 2.89 -0.75
C LEU A 40 -0.77 3.72 -1.76
N GLU A 41 -1.53 4.72 -1.31
CA GLU A 41 -2.31 5.62 -2.19
C GLU A 41 -1.44 6.30 -3.27
N LYS A 42 -0.21 6.69 -2.90
CA LYS A 42 0.76 7.28 -3.84
C LYS A 42 1.25 6.26 -4.85
N LEU A 43 1.44 5.00 -4.46
CA LEU A 43 1.83 3.93 -5.38
C LEU A 43 0.70 3.59 -6.33
N GLU A 44 -0.53 3.42 -5.83
CA GLU A 44 -1.72 3.17 -6.65
C GLU A 44 -1.87 4.22 -7.76
N THR A 45 -1.72 5.50 -7.40
CA THR A 45 -1.78 6.60 -8.37
C THR A 45 -0.70 6.49 -9.45
N LYS A 46 0.54 6.14 -9.07
CA LYS A 46 1.64 5.96 -10.03
C LYS A 46 1.44 4.74 -10.93
N ILE A 47 0.95 3.64 -10.38
CA ILE A 47 0.64 2.41 -11.11
C ILE A 47 -0.42 2.69 -12.18
N LEU A 48 -1.47 3.45 -11.83
CA LEU A 48 -2.52 3.87 -12.77
C LEU A 48 -1.98 4.78 -13.89
N ASP A 49 -1.09 5.70 -13.56
CA ASP A 49 -0.44 6.57 -14.55
C ASP A 49 0.44 5.75 -15.52
N LEU A 50 1.30 4.87 -15.00
CA LEU A 50 2.14 4.00 -15.83
C LEU A 50 1.30 3.10 -16.74
N SER A 51 0.24 2.50 -16.22
CA SER A 51 -0.70 1.69 -17.01
C SER A 51 -1.31 2.49 -18.17
N SER A 52 -1.73 3.73 -17.88
CA SER A 52 -2.26 4.65 -18.90
C SER A 52 -1.22 5.01 -19.96
N GLN A 53 0.03 5.26 -19.56
CA GLN A 53 1.14 5.54 -20.48
C GLN A 53 1.47 4.32 -21.36
N MET A 54 1.45 3.11 -20.80
CA MET A 54 1.68 1.86 -21.52
C MET A 54 0.61 1.65 -22.59
N HIS A 55 -0.67 1.82 -22.26
CA HIS A 55 -1.77 1.73 -23.23
C HIS A 55 -1.66 2.75 -24.36
N GLU A 56 -1.22 3.96 -24.07
CA GLU A 56 -0.98 4.98 -25.09
C GLU A 56 0.15 4.58 -26.05
N ILE A 57 1.20 3.92 -25.55
CA ILE A 57 2.29 3.40 -26.39
C ILE A 57 1.80 2.23 -27.24
N GLU A 58 1.02 1.30 -26.68
CA GLU A 58 0.41 0.20 -27.43
C GLU A 58 -0.43 0.71 -28.61
N ARG A 59 -1.27 1.73 -28.37
CA ARG A 59 -2.04 2.39 -29.45
C ARG A 59 -1.14 2.94 -30.54
N LYS A 60 -0.07 3.66 -30.18
CA LYS A 60 0.90 4.20 -31.14
C LYS A 60 1.60 3.10 -31.94
N ILE A 61 2.00 2.01 -31.29
CA ILE A 61 2.61 0.86 -31.96
C ILE A 61 1.61 0.29 -32.99
N HIS A 62 0.37 0.04 -32.59
CA HIS A 62 -0.66 -0.47 -33.50
C HIS A 62 -0.91 0.45 -34.71
N GLU A 63 -0.96 1.76 -34.51
CA GLU A 63 -1.08 2.73 -35.61
C GLU A 63 0.11 2.64 -36.58
N LYS A 64 1.34 2.54 -36.07
CA LYS A 64 2.55 2.42 -36.90
C LYS A 64 2.59 1.10 -37.65
N LEU A 65 2.25 -0.02 -36.99
CA LEU A 65 2.13 -1.33 -37.64
C LEU A 65 1.08 -1.32 -38.75
N ASN A 66 -0.05 -0.63 -38.55
CA ASN A 66 -1.06 -0.45 -39.59
C ASN A 66 -0.54 0.39 -40.76
N LYS A 67 0.25 1.43 -40.50
CA LYS A 67 0.94 2.20 -41.55
C LYS A 67 1.93 1.33 -42.31
N ILE A 68 2.75 0.52 -41.62
CA ILE A 68 3.68 -0.44 -42.24
C ILE A 68 2.93 -1.40 -43.17
N LYS A 69 1.82 -2.00 -42.71
CA LYS A 69 0.98 -2.88 -43.54
C LYS A 69 0.47 -2.17 -44.81
N LYS A 70 0.00 -0.93 -44.69
CA LYS A 70 -0.46 -0.12 -45.84
C LYS A 70 0.69 0.20 -46.80
N THR A 71 1.85 0.55 -46.27
CA THR A 71 3.06 0.85 -47.06
C THR A 71 3.57 -0.39 -47.79
N ASN A 72 3.57 -1.56 -47.15
CA ASN A 72 3.89 -2.84 -47.80
C ASN A 72 2.92 -3.17 -48.95
N LYS A 73 1.63 -2.87 -48.81
CA LYS A 73 0.67 -3.04 -49.91
C LYS A 73 0.98 -2.13 -51.09
N LYS A 74 1.39 -0.88 -50.85
CA LYS A 74 1.79 0.05 -51.92
C LYS A 74 3.04 -0.44 -52.66
N LEU A 75 3.95 -1.14 -51.98
CA LEU A 75 5.15 -1.71 -52.60
C LEU A 75 4.80 -2.73 -53.69
N LEU A 76 3.64 -3.39 -53.61
CA LEU A 76 3.17 -4.34 -54.62
C LEU A 76 2.61 -3.66 -55.88
N THR A 77 2.40 -2.34 -55.86
CA THR A 77 1.73 -1.59 -56.93
C THR A 77 2.61 -0.52 -57.57
N VAL A 78 3.89 -0.42 -57.18
CA VAL A 78 4.82 0.56 -57.75
C VAL A 78 5.50 0.00 -59.00
N GLU A 79 5.70 0.88 -59.98
CA GLU A 79 6.21 0.51 -61.31
C GLU A 79 7.64 1.01 -61.55
N THR A 80 8.17 1.84 -60.65
CA THR A 80 9.49 2.45 -60.80
C THR A 80 10.40 2.17 -59.61
N GLU A 81 11.68 1.98 -59.88
CA GLU A 81 12.71 1.74 -58.86
C GLU A 81 12.82 2.90 -57.86
N ARG A 82 12.67 4.15 -58.34
CA ARG A 82 12.66 5.33 -57.46
C ARG A 82 11.51 5.33 -56.44
N GLN A 83 10.34 4.81 -56.83
CA GLN A 83 9.21 4.67 -55.89
C GLN A 83 9.47 3.56 -54.87
N VAL A 84 10.07 2.44 -55.30
CA VAL A 84 10.51 1.36 -54.41
C VAL A 84 11.47 1.90 -53.35
N GLU A 85 12.52 2.62 -53.73
CA GLU A 85 13.49 3.20 -52.80
C GLU A 85 12.86 4.19 -51.79
N MET A 86 11.86 4.96 -52.22
CA MET A 86 11.16 5.89 -51.34
C MET A 86 10.32 5.13 -50.29
N ILE A 87 9.60 4.09 -50.73
CA ILE A 87 8.80 3.23 -49.85
C ILE A 87 9.70 2.49 -48.85
N ASP A 88 10.84 1.96 -49.30
CA ASP A 88 11.81 1.29 -48.43
C ASP A 88 12.36 2.21 -47.35
N ARG A 89 12.66 3.46 -47.69
CA ARG A 89 13.08 4.48 -46.71
C ARG A 89 11.98 4.74 -45.67
N ASP A 90 10.73 4.83 -46.11
CA ASP A 90 9.59 5.01 -45.21
C ASP A 90 9.38 3.80 -44.28
N LEU A 91 9.49 2.58 -44.80
CA LEU A 91 9.41 1.35 -43.99
C LEU A 91 10.53 1.29 -42.95
N ARG A 92 11.77 1.58 -43.35
CA ARG A 92 12.91 1.65 -42.42
C ARG A 92 12.69 2.68 -41.31
N ARG A 93 12.12 3.84 -41.64
CA ARG A 93 11.77 4.87 -40.64
C ARG A 93 10.69 4.38 -39.69
N LEU A 94 9.59 3.83 -40.21
CA LEU A 94 8.49 3.33 -39.40
C LEU A 94 8.93 2.19 -38.46
N ASN A 95 9.75 1.24 -38.94
CA ASN A 95 10.28 0.16 -38.12
C ASN A 95 11.15 0.71 -36.98
N LYS A 96 12.03 1.67 -37.25
CA LYS A 96 12.83 2.35 -36.21
C LYS A 96 11.96 3.07 -35.17
N GLU A 97 10.82 3.62 -35.56
CA GLU A 97 9.89 4.24 -34.62
C GLU A 97 9.18 3.20 -33.75
N VAL A 98 8.77 2.06 -34.32
CA VAL A 98 8.21 0.93 -33.57
C VAL A 98 9.24 0.40 -32.55
N ASP A 99 10.48 0.13 -32.97
CA ASP A 99 11.54 -0.34 -32.07
C ASP A 99 11.78 0.61 -30.89
N LYS A 100 11.67 1.92 -31.11
CA LYS A 100 11.81 2.93 -30.05
C LYS A 100 10.64 2.88 -29.07
N LEU A 101 9.41 2.70 -29.58
CA LEU A 101 8.21 2.57 -28.76
C LEU A 101 8.25 1.28 -27.95
N ASP A 102 8.65 0.15 -28.55
CA ASP A 102 8.79 -1.14 -27.86
C ASP A 102 9.80 -1.04 -26.70
N LYS A 103 10.95 -0.40 -26.93
CA LYS A 103 11.94 -0.16 -25.86
C LYS A 103 11.39 0.73 -24.75
N LYS A 104 10.58 1.74 -25.10
CA LYS A 104 9.95 2.61 -24.10
C LYS A 104 8.90 1.82 -23.28
N TYR A 105 8.09 1.01 -23.95
CA TYR A 105 7.11 0.14 -23.31
C TYR A 105 7.77 -0.84 -22.34
N ALA A 106 8.85 -1.50 -22.76
CA ALA A 106 9.59 -2.43 -21.90
C ALA A 106 10.08 -1.77 -20.60
N LYS A 107 10.62 -0.55 -20.68
CA LYS A 107 11.05 0.21 -19.50
C LYS A 107 9.90 0.56 -18.56
N LEU A 108 8.76 1.01 -19.10
CA LEU A 108 7.58 1.30 -18.29
C LEU A 108 7.03 0.04 -17.61
N LYS A 109 7.09 -1.10 -18.30
CA LYS A 109 6.69 -2.38 -17.74
C LYS A 109 7.60 -2.83 -16.59
N GLU A 110 8.91 -2.67 -16.73
CA GLU A 110 9.86 -2.93 -15.64
C GLU A 110 9.56 -2.03 -14.42
N GLU A 111 9.34 -0.73 -14.63
CA GLU A 111 8.97 0.20 -13.56
C GLU A 111 7.64 -0.17 -12.90
N TYR A 112 6.63 -0.55 -13.69
CA TYR A 112 5.33 -1.03 -13.20
C TYR A 112 5.50 -2.25 -12.29
N ASP A 113 6.25 -3.26 -12.75
CA ASP A 113 6.50 -4.49 -11.98
C ASP A 113 7.23 -4.20 -10.66
N GLU A 114 8.14 -3.22 -10.64
CA GLU A 114 8.80 -2.77 -9.41
C GLU A 114 7.84 -2.08 -8.44
N LEU A 115 6.92 -1.24 -8.93
CA LEU A 115 5.91 -0.59 -8.09
C LEU A 115 4.95 -1.62 -7.47
N ILE A 116 4.51 -2.62 -8.24
CA ILE A 116 3.66 -3.71 -7.74
C ILE A 116 4.35 -4.47 -6.61
N ARG A 117 5.62 -4.86 -6.78
CA ARG A 117 6.39 -5.53 -5.71
C ARG A 117 6.54 -4.66 -4.45
N ARG A 118 6.60 -3.34 -4.62
CA ARG A 118 6.67 -2.41 -3.48
C ARG A 118 5.33 -2.30 -2.77
N GLU A 119 4.24 -2.23 -3.52
CA GLU A 119 2.86 -2.23 -3.01
C GLU A 119 2.58 -3.48 -2.19
N GLU A 120 2.89 -4.67 -2.72
CA GLU A 120 2.75 -5.95 -2.01
C GLU A 120 3.45 -5.95 -0.64
N LYS A 121 4.69 -5.45 -0.59
CA LYS A 121 5.44 -5.34 0.67
C LYS A 121 4.81 -4.36 1.67
N LEU A 122 4.21 -3.28 1.19
CA LEU A 122 3.52 -2.34 2.05
C LEU A 122 2.19 -2.90 2.57
N LEU A 123 1.45 -3.66 1.74
CA LEU A 123 0.26 -4.38 2.17
C LEU A 123 0.58 -5.41 3.24
N GLU A 124 1.65 -6.20 3.07
CA GLU A 124 2.11 -7.12 4.12
C GLU A 124 2.46 -6.39 5.43
N LYS A 125 3.11 -5.23 5.32
CA LYS A 125 3.45 -4.40 6.48
C LYS A 125 2.20 -3.86 7.16
N GLU A 126 1.23 -3.38 6.41
CA GLU A 126 -0.06 -2.91 6.94
C GLU A 126 -0.78 -4.03 7.69
N MET A 127 -0.88 -5.22 7.10
CA MET A 127 -1.49 -6.39 7.75
C MET A 127 -0.82 -6.71 9.09
N LYS A 128 0.52 -6.76 9.13
CA LYS A 128 1.26 -7.01 10.38
C LYS A 128 1.01 -5.96 11.45
N LEU A 129 0.90 -4.69 11.04
CA LEU A 129 0.60 -3.58 11.96
C LEU A 129 -0.84 -3.69 12.50
N GLU A 130 -1.82 -4.04 11.67
CA GLU A 130 -3.20 -4.27 12.11
C GLU A 130 -3.30 -5.46 13.07
N GLU A 131 -2.57 -6.55 12.81
CA GLU A 131 -2.49 -7.68 13.74
C GLU A 131 -1.88 -7.28 15.09
N GLU A 132 -0.80 -6.49 15.08
CA GLU A 132 -0.17 -5.98 16.30
C GLU A 132 -1.11 -5.04 17.07
N LYS A 133 -1.81 -4.16 16.36
CA LYS A 133 -2.84 -3.27 16.93
C LYS A 133 -3.97 -4.06 17.57
N ALA A 134 -4.49 -5.08 16.91
CA ALA A 134 -5.53 -5.95 17.45
C ALA A 134 -5.10 -6.65 18.74
N LYS A 135 -3.87 -7.17 18.79
CA LYS A 135 -3.30 -7.78 20.00
C LYS A 135 -3.22 -6.79 21.17
N LEU A 136 -2.82 -5.54 20.91
CA LEU A 136 -2.76 -4.50 21.94
C LEU A 136 -4.16 -4.08 22.43
N TYR A 137 -5.15 -4.00 21.55
CA TYR A 137 -6.53 -3.76 22.00
C TYR A 137 -7.05 -4.89 22.88
N HIS A 138 -6.73 -6.13 22.53
CA HIS A 138 -7.09 -7.26 23.37
C HIS A 138 -6.39 -7.21 24.74
N GLU A 139 -5.09 -6.89 24.78
CA GLU A 139 -4.35 -6.67 26.04
C GLU A 139 -5.00 -5.56 26.88
N ARG A 140 -5.33 -4.43 26.25
CA ARG A 140 -6.04 -3.30 26.89
C ARG A 140 -7.39 -3.74 27.45
N GLU A 141 -8.17 -4.52 26.71
CA GLU A 141 -9.48 -5.01 27.16
C GLU A 141 -9.35 -5.93 28.38
N LEU A 142 -8.38 -6.85 28.38
CA LEU A 142 -8.10 -7.72 29.52
C LEU A 142 -7.70 -6.91 30.77
N LEU A 143 -6.86 -5.90 30.60
CA LEU A 143 -6.48 -4.98 31.67
C LEU A 143 -7.72 -4.27 32.22
N MET A 144 -8.59 -3.72 31.35
CA MET A 144 -9.81 -3.03 31.76
C MET A 144 -10.76 -3.94 32.54
N LYS A 145 -11.01 -5.16 32.06
CA LYS A 145 -11.84 -6.15 32.76
C LYS A 145 -11.26 -6.48 34.15
N HIS A 146 -9.94 -6.59 34.26
CA HIS A 146 -9.30 -6.81 35.54
C HIS A 146 -9.50 -5.62 36.49
N ALA A 147 -9.37 -4.40 35.99
CA ALA A 147 -9.60 -3.19 36.79
C ALA A 147 -11.06 -3.10 37.27
N GLU A 148 -12.04 -3.38 36.42
CA GLU A 148 -13.45 -3.43 36.79
C GLU A 148 -13.72 -4.42 37.92
N GLN A 149 -13.16 -5.63 37.84
CA GLN A 149 -13.29 -6.63 38.89
C GLN A 149 -12.69 -6.17 40.22
N VAL A 150 -11.50 -5.56 40.19
CA VAL A 150 -10.83 -5.03 41.40
C VAL A 150 -11.66 -3.90 42.01
N MET A 151 -12.10 -2.94 41.21
CA MET A 151 -12.94 -1.82 41.65
C MET A 151 -14.27 -2.30 42.23
N GLY A 152 -14.92 -3.29 41.60
CA GLY A 152 -16.16 -3.89 42.12
C GLY A 152 -15.96 -4.54 43.49
N ARG A 153 -14.87 -5.28 43.69
CA ARG A 153 -14.52 -5.86 45.01
C ARG A 153 -14.27 -4.80 46.07
N LEU A 154 -13.59 -3.71 45.71
CA LEU A 154 -13.33 -2.58 46.60
C LEU A 154 -14.61 -1.85 46.99
N SER A 155 -15.45 -1.53 46.01
CA SER A 155 -16.75 -0.89 46.24
C SER A 155 -17.61 -1.72 47.22
N ASN A 156 -17.70 -3.04 47.00
CA ASN A 156 -18.41 -3.95 47.89
C ASN A 156 -17.83 -3.96 49.32
N LYS A 157 -16.51 -3.95 49.48
CA LYS A 157 -15.86 -3.88 50.79
C LYS A 157 -16.15 -2.56 51.50
N ILE A 158 -16.06 -1.43 50.80
CA ILE A 158 -16.35 -0.10 51.34
C ILE A 158 -17.81 -0.01 51.80
N SER A 159 -18.76 -0.48 50.98
CA SER A 159 -20.18 -0.49 51.33
C SER A 159 -20.47 -1.32 52.59
N ARG A 160 -19.82 -2.47 52.76
CA ARG A 160 -19.96 -3.29 53.98
C ARG A 160 -19.40 -2.60 55.22
N ILE A 161 -18.28 -1.89 55.10
CA ILE A 161 -17.69 -1.14 56.22
C ILE A 161 -18.56 0.07 56.59
N ARG A 162 -19.15 0.75 55.61
CA ARG A 162 -20.02 1.92 55.85
C ARG A 162 -21.36 1.54 56.51
N ASN A 163 -21.85 0.33 56.24
CA ASN A 163 -23.14 -0.17 56.73
C ASN A 163 -23.04 -1.06 57.99
N ALA A 164 -21.84 -1.19 58.56
CA ALA A 164 -21.55 -1.91 59.81
C ALA A 164 -21.26 -0.91 60.93
#